data_AF-A0A3B8SX74-F1
#
_entry.id   AF-A0A3B8SX74-F1
#
_cell.length_a   1.000
_cell.length_b   1.000
_cell.length_c   1.000
_cell.angle_alpha   90.00
_cell.angle_beta   90.00
_cell.angle_gamma   90.00
#
_symmetry.space_group_name_H-M   'P 1'
#
loop_
_entity.id
_entity.type
_entity.pdbx_description
1 polymer ?
#
loop_
_entity_poly.entity_id
_entity_poly.type
_entity_poly.pdbx_seq_one_letter_code
_entity_poly.pdbx_strand_id
1 'polypeptide(L)' 'MTDIDTIKLEDDKDYIVIDIIEGYFYLTNIKNPADFCIRKLLDENTPELYLLDDKQEFNKALDLFNKKNKI' A
#
# COMPACT_ATOMS: atom_id res chain seq x y z
N MET A 1 -0.20 1.68 21.81
CA MET A 1 -0.75 0.68 20.88
C MET A 1 -0.61 1.27 19.50
N THR A 2 0.33 0.76 18.71
CA THR A 2 0.33 1.03 17.28
C THR A 2 -0.71 0.09 16.72
N ASP A 3 -1.93 0.59 16.51
CA ASP A 3 -2.95 -0.20 15.82
C ASP A 3 -2.42 -0.47 14.41
N ILE A 4 -2.15 -1.74 14.13
CA ILE A 4 -1.70 -2.17 12.81
C ILE A 4 -2.97 -2.33 11.99
N ASP A 5 -3.23 -1.37 11.09
CA ASP A 5 -4.36 -1.45 10.18
C ASP A 5 -4.16 -2.65 9.25
N THR A 6 -5.00 -3.67 9.45
CA THR A 6 -5.07 -4.87 8.61
C THR A 6 -6.17 -4.68 7.59
N ILE A 7 -5.83 -4.87 6.31
CA ILE A 7 -6.74 -4.69 5.19
C ILE A 7 -6.82 -5.98 4.41
N LYS A 8 -8.05 -6.40 4.10
CA LYS A 8 -8.31 -7.54 3.23
C LYS A 8 -8.53 -7.04 1.80
N LEU A 9 -7.73 -7.52 0.86
CA LEU A 9 -7.82 -7.15 -0.55
C LEU A 9 -8.66 -8.15 -1.36
N GLU A 10 -8.86 -7.85 -2.65
CA GLU A 10 -9.69 -8.63 -3.59
C GLU A 10 -9.22 -10.07 -3.81
N ASP A 11 -7.98 -10.40 -3.44
CA ASP A 11 -7.39 -11.73 -3.56
C ASP A 11 -7.62 -12.64 -2.33
N ASP A 12 -8.51 -12.21 -1.42
CA ASP A 12 -8.87 -12.88 -0.17
C ASP A 12 -7.70 -13.00 0.83
N LYS A 13 -6.61 -12.26 0.63
CA LYS A 13 -5.48 -12.22 1.56
C LYS A 13 -5.52 -10.98 2.46
N ASP A 14 -4.95 -11.16 3.65
CA ASP A 14 -4.80 -10.10 4.64
C ASP A 14 -3.44 -9.43 4.49
N TYR A 15 -3.46 -8.11 4.43
CA TYR A 15 -2.29 -7.24 4.31
C TYR A 15 -2.20 -6.31 5.50
N ILE A 16 -0.97 -5.99 5.91
CA ILE A 16 -0.68 -4.94 6.88
C ILE A 16 -0.28 -3.68 6.14
N VAL A 17 -0.85 -2.54 6.53
CA VAL A 17 -0.36 -1.23 6.13
C VAL A 17 0.97 -0.96 6.83
N ILE A 18 2.05 -0.91 6.08
CA ILE A 18 3.38 -0.59 6.61
C ILE A 18 3.66 0.91 6.56
N ASP A 19 3.05 1.62 5.61
CA ASP A 19 3.20 3.06 5.48
C ASP A 19 2.09 3.68 4.63
N ILE A 20 1.90 5.00 4.78
CA ILE A 20 1.04 5.83 3.94
C ILE A 20 1.82 7.09 3.56
N ILE A 21 2.02 7.32 2.27
CA ILE A 21 2.80 8.45 1.75
C ILE A 21 2.07 9.07 0.56
N GLU A 22 1.70 10.34 0.65
CA GLU A 22 1.01 11.09 -0.43
C GLU A 22 -0.22 10.35 -1.01
N GLY A 23 -1.00 9.67 -0.17
CA GLY A 23 -2.19 8.92 -0.59
C GLY A 23 -1.92 7.50 -1.12
N TYR A 24 -0.65 7.09 -1.18
CA TYR A 24 -0.26 5.72 -1.48
C TYR A 24 -0.14 4.89 -0.21
N PHE A 25 -0.72 3.69 -0.24
CA PHE A 25 -0.70 2.70 0.81
C PHE A 25 0.31 1.63 0.46
N TYR A 26 1.28 1.42 1.34
CA TYR A 26 2.32 0.42 1.20
C TYR A 26 1.93 -0.74 2.08
N LEU A 27 1.83 -1.92 1.49
CA LEU A 27 1.19 -3.08 2.09
C LEU A 27 2.11 -4.29 1.99
N THR A 28 2.11 -5.12 3.03
CA THR A 28 2.78 -6.43 3.01
C THR A 28 1.81 -7.51 3.46
N ASN A 29 1.82 -8.65 2.78
CA ASN A 29 0.98 -9.78 3.14
C ASN A 29 1.40 -10.36 4.50
N ILE A 30 0.44 -10.57 5.40
CA ILE A 30 0.69 -11.12 6.74
C ILE A 30 1.37 -12.49 6.69
N LYS A 31 1.02 -13.31 5.70
CA LYS A 31 1.54 -14.69 5.55
C LYS A 31 2.85 -14.74 4.76
N ASN A 32 3.17 -13.69 4.00
CA ASN A 32 4.38 -13.64 3.18
C ASN A 32 4.93 -12.20 3.10
N PRO A 33 5.89 -11.82 3.97
CA PRO A 33 6.44 -10.47 3.98
C PRO A 33 7.09 -10.02 2.65
N ALA A 34 7.47 -10.96 1.78
CA ALA A 34 8.01 -10.66 0.45
C ALA A 34 6.91 -10.32 -0.59
N ASP A 35 5.64 -10.59 -0.29
CA ASP A 35 4.48 -10.20 -1.08
C ASP A 35 4.07 -8.77 -0.70
N PHE A 36 4.80 -7.82 -1.30
CA PHE A 36 4.62 -6.38 -1.14
C PHE A 36 3.78 -5.82 -2.29
N CYS A 37 2.84 -4.93 -1.97
CA CYS A 37 2.10 -4.19 -2.99
C CYS A 37 1.86 -2.74 -2.57
N ILE A 38 1.56 -1.91 -3.58
CA ILE A 38 1.25 -0.49 -3.41
C ILE A 38 -0.17 -0.27 -3.96
N ARG A 39 -0.99 0.43 -3.19
CA ARG A 39 -2.37 0.79 -3.54
C ARG A 39 -2.60 2.29 -3.34
N LYS A 40 -3.72 2.80 -3.85
CA LYS A 40 -4.17 4.18 -3.62
C LYS A 40 -5.63 4.23 -3.21
N LEU A 41 -6.03 5.29 -2.50
CA LEU A 41 -7.44 5.62 -2.33
C LEU A 41 -7.97 6.29 -3.59
N LEU A 42 -9.18 5.92 -4.01
CA LEU A 42 -9.89 6.60 -5.10
C LEU A 42 -10.56 7.90 -4.61
N ASP A 43 -11.05 7.90 -3.36
CA ASP A 43 -11.72 9.02 -2.69
C ASP A 43 -11.56 8.85 -1.18
N GLU A 44 -11.32 9.95 -0.44
CA GLU A 44 -11.24 9.98 1.02
C GLU A 44 -12.52 9.49 1.71
N ASN A 45 -13.65 9.50 0.99
CA ASN A 45 -14.95 9.04 1.47
C ASN A 45 -15.19 7.53 1.32
N THR A 46 -14.36 6.82 0.54
CA THR A 46 -14.46 5.37 0.36
C THR A 46 -13.20 4.68 0.89
N PRO A 47 -13.31 3.77 1.87
CA PRO A 47 -12.16 3.08 2.44
C PRO A 47 -11.56 2.00 1.51
N GLU A 48 -11.94 1.98 0.24
CA GLU A 48 -11.49 0.97 -0.72
C GLU A 48 -10.15 1.35 -1.33
N LEU A 49 -9.23 0.38 -1.33
CA LEU A 49 -7.90 0.52 -1.92
C LEU A 49 -7.89 -0.02 -3.35
N TYR A 50 -7.39 0.79 -4.27
CA TYR A 50 -7.37 0.53 -5.70
C TYR A 50 -5.97 0.23 -6.20
N LEU A 51 -5.91 -0.50 -7.32
CA LEU A 51 -4.69 -0.65 -8.10
C LEU A 51 -4.21 0.71 -8.61
N LEU A 52 -2.91 0.80 -8.86
CA LEU A 52 -2.32 1.93 -9.56
C LEU A 52 -2.68 1.88 -11.05
N ASP A 53 -2.83 3.04 -11.67
CA ASP A 53 -3.34 3.19 -13.04
C ASP A 53 -2.35 2.60 -14.05
N ASP A 54 -1.06 2.79 -13.82
CA ASP A 54 -0.01 2.36 -14.73
C ASP A 54 1.36 2.20 -14.06
N LYS A 55 2.33 1.78 -14.89
CA LYS A 55 3.73 1.59 -14.47
C LYS A 55 4.42 2.89 -14.05
N GLN A 56 4.06 4.04 -14.62
CA GLN A 56 4.66 5.33 -14.24
C GLN A 56 4.22 5.71 -12.83
N GLU A 57 2.93 5.55 -12.51
CA GLU A 57 2.41 5.75 -11.16
C GLU A 57 3.06 4.79 -10.16
N PHE A 58 3.19 3.51 -10.52
CA PHE A 58 3.90 2.53 -9.68
C PHE A 58 5.33 2.95 -9.37
N ASN A 59 6.09 3.34 -10.41
CA ASN A 59 7.48 3.78 -10.22
C ASN A 59 7.56 5.04 -9.34
N LYS A 60 6.63 5.98 -9.50
CA LYS A 60 6.55 7.19 -8.68
C LYS A 60 6.30 6.84 -7.21
N ALA A 61 5.31 5.99 -6.93
CA ALA A 61 5.00 5.57 -5.57
C ALA A 61 6.17 4.78 -4.94
N LEU A 62 6.82 3.90 -5.71
CA LEU A 62 8.00 3.19 -5.24
C LEU A 62 9.18 4.15 -4.92
N ASP A 63 9.39 5.17 -5.75
CA ASP A 63 10.42 6.20 -5.51
C ASP A 63 10.12 7.01 -4.24
N LEU A 64 8.85 7.35 -3.97
CA LEU A 64 8.44 7.98 -2.71
C LEU A 64 8.80 7.12 -1.49
N PHE A 65 8.51 5.82 -1.57
CA PHE A 65 8.85 4.87 -0.51
C PHE A 65 10.36 4.77 -0.28
N ASN A 66 11.14 4.63 -1.34
CA ASN A 66 12.60 4.54 -1.26
C ASN A 66 13.22 5.83 -0.70
N LYS A 67 12.75 7.00 -1.15
CA LYS A 67 13.20 8.30 -0.63
C LYS A 67 12.93 8.46 0.86
N LYS A 68 11.75 8.04 1.33
CA LYS A 68 11.40 8.10 2.77
C LYS A 68 12.27 7.15 3.59
N ASN A 69 12.49 5.93 3.09
CA ASN A 69 13.21 4.88 3.81
C ASN A 69 14.73 4.88 3.58
N LYS A 70 15.24 5.78 2.72
CA LYS A 70 16.66 5.89 2.33
C LYS A 70 17.25 4.58 1.79
N ILE A 71 16.49 3.90 0.94
CA ILE A 71 16.88 2.64 0.28
C ILE A 71 17.18 2.91 -1.20
#